data_AF-V9LGC2-F1
#
_entry.id   AF-V9LGC2-F1
#
_cell.length_a   1.000
_cell.length_b   1.000
_cell.length_c   1.000
_cell.angle_alpha   90.00
_cell.angle_beta   90.00
_cell.angle_gamma   90.00
#
_symmetry.space_group_name_H-M   'P 1'
#
loop_
_entity.id
_entity.type
_entity.pdbx_description
1 polymer ?
#
loop_
_entity_poly.entity_id
_entity_poly.type
_entity_poly.pdbx_seq_one_letter_code
_entity_poly.pdbx_strand_id
1 'polypeptide(L)' 'MPVKKQDTQRALLLLQDYCSKLKKPEETQLKTAIERVIRIFKSGLFQALLDRVLTNL' A
#
# COMPACT_ATOMS: atom_id res chain seq x y z
N MET A 1 -15.90 5.69 -9.74
CA MET A 1 -15.87 6.13 -8.32
C MET A 1 -14.52 6.79 -8.07
N PRO A 2 -14.45 8.06 -7.63
CA PRO A 2 -13.17 8.70 -7.33
C PRO A 2 -12.57 8.02 -6.09
N VAL A 3 -11.41 7.39 -6.26
CA VAL A 3 -10.63 6.81 -5.16
C VAL A 3 -10.26 7.98 -4.25
N LYS A 4 -10.59 7.96 -2.96
CA LYS A 4 -10.19 9.02 -2.03
C LYS A 4 -8.81 8.71 -1.45
N LYS A 5 -8.06 9.73 -1.04
CA LYS A 5 -6.74 9.56 -0.36
C LYS A 5 -6.84 8.61 0.84
N GLN A 6 -7.98 8.65 1.54
CA GLN A 6 -8.33 7.76 2.65
C GLN A 6 -8.45 6.29 2.23
N ASP A 7 -8.96 5.99 1.03
CA ASP A 7 -9.10 4.62 0.54
C ASP A 7 -7.71 3.99 0.29
N THR A 8 -6.77 4.76 -0.25
CA THR A 8 -5.40 4.31 -0.46
C THR A 8 -4.68 4.05 0.87
N GLN A 9 -4.86 4.91 1.88
CA GLN A 9 -4.34 4.66 3.23
C GLN A 9 -4.97 3.42 3.87
N ARG A 10 -6.29 3.24 3.71
CA ARG A 10 -7.01 2.08 4.25
C ARG A 10 -6.57 0.78 3.57
N ALA A 11 -6.36 0.79 2.26
CA ALA A 11 -5.82 -0.35 1.53
C ALA A 11 -4.40 -0.72 1.97
N LEU A 12 -3.55 0.28 2.21
CA LEU A 12 -2.20 0.09 2.77
C LEU A 12 -2.22 -0.58 4.16
N LEU A 13 -3.12 -0.12 5.05
CA LEU A 13 -3.28 -0.71 6.38
C LEU A 13 -3.72 -2.17 6.30
N LEU A 14 -4.69 -2.50 5.44
CA LEU A 14 -5.14 -3.88 5.23
C LEU A 14 -4.02 -4.79 4.68
N LEU A 15 -3.19 -4.27 3.77
CA LEU A 15 -2.02 -4.99 3.26
C LEU A 15 -0.97 -5.23 4.36
N GLN A 16 -0.73 -4.25 5.23
CA GLN A 16 0.17 -4.42 6.38
C GLN A 16 -0.37 -5.45 7.37
N ASP A 17 -1.65 -5.40 7.71
CA ASP A 17 -2.30 -6.38 8.59
C ASP A 17 -2.25 -7.80 8.02
N TYR A 18 -2.44 -7.95 6.71
CA TYR A 18 -2.32 -9.23 6.05
C TYR A 18 -0.87 -9.74 6.09
N CYS A 19 0.11 -8.87 5.82
CA CYS A 19 1.53 -9.19 5.91
C CYS A 19 1.95 -9.65 7.32
N SER A 20 1.40 -9.06 8.38
CA SER A 20 1.64 -9.48 9.77
C SER A 20 1.02 -10.84 10.12
N LYS A 21 0.00 -11.29 9.38
CA LYS A 21 -0.63 -12.61 9.54
C LYS A 21 0.13 -13.72 8.82
N LEU A 22 0.95 -13.38 7.82
CA LEU A 22 1.83 -14.33 7.13
C LEU A 22 3.01 -14.71 8.05
N LYS A 23 2.92 -15.88 8.66
CA LYS A 23 3.93 -16.42 9.60
C LYS A 23 4.59 -17.69 9.09
N LYS A 24 4.09 -18.28 8.00
CA LYS A 24 4.64 -19.53 7.48
C LYS A 24 5.91 -19.25 6.66
N PRO A 25 6.92 -20.13 6.73
CA PRO A 25 8.14 -19.99 5.93
C PRO A 25 7.87 -20.05 4.42
N GLU A 26 6.84 -20.78 3.99
CA GLU A 26 6.39 -20.86 2.60
C GLU A 26 5.84 -19.52 2.07
N GLU A 27 5.35 -18.66 2.97
CA GLU A 27 4.74 -17.37 2.62
C GLU A 27 5.77 -16.23 2.54
N THR A 28 7.06 -16.52 2.77
CA THR A 28 8.12 -15.50 2.84
C THR A 28 8.27 -14.72 1.52
N GLN A 29 8.12 -15.40 0.37
CA GLN A 29 8.14 -14.71 -0.93
C GLN A 29 6.94 -13.78 -1.11
N LEU A 30 5.74 -14.22 -0.71
CA LEU A 30 4.53 -13.40 -0.75
C LEU A 30 4.66 -12.18 0.16
N LYS A 31 5.18 -12.39 1.38
CA LYS A 31 5.47 -11.31 2.34
C LYS A 31 6.41 -10.27 1.75
N THR A 32 7.50 -10.72 1.13
CA THR A 32 8.50 -9.86 0.46
C THR A 32 7.87 -9.06 -0.69
N ALA A 33 7.01 -9.68 -1.49
CA ALA A 33 6.30 -9.02 -2.58
C ALA A 33 5.36 -7.92 -2.06
N ILE A 34 4.59 -8.21 -1.02
CA ILE A 34 3.67 -7.25 -0.38
C ILE A 34 4.44 -6.08 0.25
N GLU A 35 5.55 -6.34 0.93
CA GLU A 35 6.40 -5.30 1.50
C GLU A 35 6.98 -4.37 0.44
N ARG A 36 7.36 -4.89 -0.74
CA ARG A 36 7.80 -4.05 -1.88
C ARG A 36 6.68 -3.15 -2.37
N VAL A 37 5.45 -3.67 -2.50
CA VAL A 37 4.28 -2.88 -2.89
C VAL A 37 4.02 -1.78 -1.87
N ILE A 38 4.01 -2.10 -0.57
CA ILE A 38 3.85 -1.10 0.51
C ILE A 38 4.93 -0.02 0.43
N ARG A 39 6.19 -0.40 0.16
CA ARG A 39 7.31 0.54 0.04
C ARG A 39 7.15 1.48 -1.16
N ILE A 40 6.66 0.98 -2.29
CA ILE A 40 6.34 1.80 -3.47
C ILE A 40 5.22 2.79 -3.15
N PHE A 41 4.15 2.33 -2.50
CA PHE A 41 3.03 3.18 -2.10
C PHE A 41 3.41 4.25 -1.05
N LYS A 42 4.42 3.98 -0.22
CA LYS A 42 5.01 4.94 0.72
C LYS A 42 6.10 5.82 0.11
N SER A 43 6.50 5.57 -1.14
CA SER A 43 7.49 6.40 -1.83
C SER A 43 6.96 7.82 -1.98
N GLY A 44 7.81 8.80 -1.66
CA GLY A 44 7.45 10.22 -1.78
C GLY A 44 6.99 10.59 -3.19
N LEU A 45 7.53 9.94 -4.23
CA LEU A 45 7.08 10.14 -5.61
C LEU A 45 5.65 9.63 -5.82
N PHE A 46 5.33 8.44 -5.34
CA PHE A 46 3.99 7.86 -5.51
C PHE A 46 2.95 8.62 -4.69
N GLN A 47 3.30 9.02 -3.47
CA GLN A 47 2.47 9.90 -2.65
C GLN A 47 2.25 11.26 -3.31
N ALA A 48 3.27 11.89 -3.89
CA ALA A 48 3.13 13.16 -4.61
C ALA A 48 2.26 13.03 -5.88
N LEU A 49 2.37 11.91 -6.60
CA LEU A 49 1.49 11.60 -7.73
C LEU A 49 0.04 11.42 -7.29
N LEU A 50 -0.19 10.66 -6.21
CA LEU A 50 -1.51 10.51 -5.61
C LEU A 50 -2.05 11.86 -5.13
N ASP A 51 -1.22 12.68 -4.48
CA ASP A 51 -1.63 13.98 -3.99
C ASP A 51 -2.05 14.87 -5.15
N ARG A 52 -1.27 14.92 -6.24
CA ARG A 52 -1.59 15.70 -7.45
C ARG A 52 -2.87 15.23 -8.13
N VAL A 53 -3.14 13.93 -8.16
CA VAL A 53 -4.37 13.38 -8.75
C VAL A 53 -5.60 13.62 -7.86
N LEU A 54 -5.41 13.66 -6.53
CA LEU A 54 -6.49 13.78 -5.54
C LEU A 54 -6.78 15.21 -5.08
N THR A 55 -5.84 16.14 -5.25
CA THR A 55 -6.03 17.58 -4.93
C THR A 55 -6.71 18.37 -6.05
N ASN A 56 -6.90 17.78 -7.24
CA ASN A 56 -7.67 18.39 -8.34
C ASN A 56 -9.18 18.04 -8.29
N LEU A 57 -9.71 17.69 -7.12
CA LEU A 57 -11.12 17.35 -6.87
C LEU A 57 -11.73 18.27 -5.82
#